data_AF-A0A2W5QH76-F1
#
_entry.id   AF-A0A2W5QH76-F1
#
_cell.length_a   1.000
_cell.length_b   1.000
_cell.length_c   1.000
_cell.angle_alpha   90.00
_cell.angle_beta   90.00
_cell.angle_gamma   90.00
#
_symmetry.space_group_name_H-M   'P 1'
#
loop_
_entity.id
_entity.type
_entity.pdbx_description
1 polymer ?
#
loop_
_entity_poly.entity_id
_entity_poly.type
_entity_poly.pdbx_seq_one_letter_code
_entity_poly.pdbx_strand_id
1 'polypeptide(L)'
;MELTSAAAAGGIDGKVILDWCFVIGSLDLAVFGFVYSVYASAMFAGPHPPPIVGLLRWFGRLLASVLVVLTCLAAYTCYRIAAPFEAWIVMGCLAAVVGFSVVLAFFMH
;
A
#
# COMPACT_ATOMS: atom_id res chain seq x y z
N MET A 1 -13.02 10.37 45.49
CA MET A 1 -11.79 9.58 45.30
C MET A 1 -12.13 8.49 44.31
N GLU A 2 -12.15 8.83 43.03
CA GLU A 2 -10.97 8.76 42.14
C GLU A 2 -10.35 7.37 42.13
N LEU A 3 -10.73 6.60 41.12
CA LEU A 3 -9.79 5.88 40.28
C LEU A 3 -10.36 5.92 38.85
N THR A 4 -10.16 7.08 38.24
CA THR A 4 -10.17 7.30 36.79
C THR A 4 -9.17 6.33 36.15
N SER A 5 -9.62 5.14 35.77
CA SER A 5 -8.80 4.16 35.02
C SER A 5 -9.64 3.22 34.15
N ALA A 6 -10.82 3.64 33.70
CA ALA A 6 -11.30 3.17 32.40
C ALA A 6 -10.76 4.16 31.35
N ALA A 7 -9.44 4.17 31.23
CA ALA A 7 -8.76 4.80 30.11
C ALA A 7 -9.50 4.36 28.85
N ALA A 8 -9.89 5.33 28.03
CA ALA A 8 -10.51 5.14 26.74
C ALA A 8 -9.75 4.05 25.96
N ALA A 9 -10.23 2.81 26.07
CA ALA A 9 -9.95 1.79 25.08
C ALA A 9 -10.78 2.20 23.87
N GLY A 10 -10.31 3.24 23.17
CA GLY A 10 -10.73 3.58 21.83
C GLY A 10 -10.32 2.41 20.96
N GLY A 11 -11.10 1.33 21.02
CA GLY A 11 -10.95 0.18 20.16
C GLY A 11 -11.07 0.70 18.74
N ILE A 12 -10.00 0.55 17.97
CA ILE A 12 -10.05 0.81 16.54
C ILE A 12 -11.08 -0.18 15.99
N ASP A 13 -12.23 0.35 15.59
CA ASP A 13 -13.34 -0.44 15.06
C ASP A 13 -12.89 -1.17 13.78
N GLY A 14 -13.31 -2.42 13.59
CA GLY A 14 -12.93 -3.23 12.42
C GLY A 14 -13.28 -2.55 11.10
N LYS A 15 -14.35 -1.74 11.10
CA LYS A 15 -14.72 -0.88 9.96
C LYS A 15 -13.63 0.12 9.59
N VAL A 16 -12.93 0.68 10.58
CA VAL A 16 -11.83 1.63 10.34
C VAL A 16 -10.71 0.90 9.64
N ILE A 17 -10.29 -0.26 10.12
CA ILE A 17 -9.22 -1.05 9.49
C ILE A 17 -9.54 -1.40 8.04
N LEU A 18 -10.78 -1.83 7.76
CA LEU A 18 -11.22 -2.10 6.38
C LEU A 18 -11.11 -0.85 5.50
N ASP A 19 -11.53 0.30 6.01
CA ASP A 19 -11.43 1.59 5.31
C ASP A 19 -9.97 1.95 4.99
N TRP A 20 -9.06 1.80 5.96
CA TRP A 20 -7.62 2.00 5.75
C TRP A 20 -7.07 1.05 4.68
N CYS A 21 -7.42 -0.23 4.70
CA CYS A 21 -6.98 -1.20 3.70
C CYS A 21 -7.48 -0.84 2.29
N PHE A 22 -8.74 -0.42 2.16
CA PHE A 22 -9.30 0.01 0.89
C PHE A 22 -8.66 1.31 0.37
N VAL A 23 -8.40 2.27 1.25
CA VAL A 23 -7.70 3.51 0.90
C VAL A 23 -6.28 3.21 0.43
N ILE A 24 -5.53 2.39 1.15
CA ILE A 24 -4.17 2.01 0.77
C ILE A 24 -4.17 1.25 -0.57
N GLY A 25 -5.06 0.28 -0.74
CA GLY A 25 -5.16 -0.51 -1.97
C GLY A 25 -5.60 0.33 -3.20
N SER A 26 -6.53 1.26 -3.03
CA SER A 26 -6.95 2.16 -4.11
C SER A 26 -5.87 3.15 -4.51
N LEU A 27 -5.11 3.66 -3.53
CA LEU A 27 -3.97 4.56 -3.77
C LEU A 27 -2.83 3.81 -4.47
N ASP A 28 -2.56 2.57 -4.09
CA ASP A 28 -1.60 1.69 -4.79
C ASP A 28 -1.98 1.53 -6.26
N LEU A 29 -3.20 1.07 -6.54
CA LEU A 29 -3.68 0.84 -7.91
C LEU A 29 -3.68 2.12 -8.76
N ALA A 30 -4.11 3.25 -8.21
CA ALA A 30 -4.15 4.52 -8.92
C ALA A 30 -2.74 5.04 -9.26
N VAL A 31 -1.84 5.04 -8.28
CA VAL A 31 -0.50 5.59 -8.45
C VAL A 31 0.38 4.67 -9.27
N PHE A 32 0.39 3.36 -9.01
CA PHE A 32 1.12 2.40 -9.84
C PHE A 32 0.55 2.31 -11.25
N GLY A 33 -0.78 2.36 -11.41
CA GLY A 33 -1.43 2.41 -12.72
C GLY A 33 -0.99 3.64 -13.53
N PHE A 34 -0.93 4.82 -12.90
CA PHE A 34 -0.44 6.03 -13.56
C PHE A 34 1.04 5.93 -13.94
N VAL A 35 1.91 5.51 -13.00
CA VAL A 35 3.35 5.35 -13.25
C VAL A 35 3.61 4.36 -14.40
N TYR A 36 2.90 3.22 -14.41
CA TYR A 36 3.02 2.22 -15.46
C TYR A 36 2.50 2.72 -16.81
N SER A 37 1.37 3.45 -16.81
CA SER A 37 0.83 4.06 -18.03
C SER A 37 1.82 5.05 -18.65
N VAL A 38 2.42 5.93 -17.84
CA VAL A 38 3.44 6.88 -18.30
C VAL A 38 4.70 6.16 -18.78
N TYR A 39 5.13 5.09 -18.10
CA TYR A 39 6.27 4.27 -18.53
C TYR A 39 6.01 3.62 -19.89
N ALA A 40 4.84 3.00 -20.08
CA ALA A 40 4.45 2.38 -21.33
C ALA A 40 4.39 3.41 -22.47
N SER A 41 3.74 4.56 -22.24
CA SER A 41 3.69 5.66 -23.21
C SER A 41 5.08 6.19 -23.58
N ALA A 42 6.00 6.29 -22.61
CA ALA A 42 7.37 6.72 -22.85
C ALA A 42 8.18 5.69 -23.67
N MET A 43 7.95 4.39 -23.48
CA MET A 43 8.55 3.33 -24.29
C MET A 43 8.04 3.33 -25.74
N PHE A 44 6.76 3.64 -25.97
CA PHE A 44 6.20 3.73 -27.32
C PHE A 44 6.61 5.00 -28.07
N ALA A 45 7.00 6.07 -27.36
CA ALA A 45 7.25 7.38 -27.94
C ALA A 45 8.60 7.51 -28.68
N GLY A 46 9.57 6.60 -28.47
CA GLY A 46 10.82 6.63 -29.25
C GLY A 46 11.92 5.69 -28.76
N PRO A 47 12.97 5.48 -29.57
CA PRO A 47 14.04 4.51 -29.31
C PRO A 47 14.98 4.87 -28.15
N HIS A 48 14.90 6.10 -27.62
CA HIS A 48 15.65 6.52 -26.44
C HIS A 48 14.67 6.78 -25.29
N PRO A 49 14.73 6.01 -24.19
CA PRO A 49 13.87 6.28 -23.04
C PRO A 49 14.21 7.67 -22.49
N PRO A 50 13.22 8.57 -22.34
CA PRO A 50 13.48 9.90 -21.81
C PRO A 50 14.05 9.79 -20.38
N PRO A 51 14.92 10.72 -19.94
CA PRO A 51 15.55 10.69 -18.61
C PRO A 51 14.53 10.66 -17.46
N ILE A 52 13.29 11.09 -17.73
CA ILE A 52 12.12 11.00 -16.84
C ILE A 52 11.85 9.56 -16.41
N VAL A 53 12.16 8.55 -17.23
CA VAL A 53 11.95 7.13 -16.92
C VAL A 53 12.79 6.68 -15.72
N GLY A 54 14.02 7.17 -15.58
CA GLY A 54 14.86 6.86 -14.41
C GLY A 54 14.29 7.43 -13.10
N LEU A 55 13.72 8.64 -13.18
CA LEU A 55 13.08 9.31 -12.06
C LEU A 55 11.76 8.62 -11.68
N LEU A 56 10.97 8.20 -12.68
CA LEU A 56 9.76 7.40 -12.50
C LEU A 56 10.06 6.05 -11.84
N ARG A 57 11.13 5.38 -12.26
CA ARG A 57 11.60 4.10 -11.67
C ARG A 57 12.03 4.28 -10.22
N TRP A 58 12.75 5.35 -9.90
CA TRP A 58 13.14 5.65 -8.53
C TRP A 58 11.90 5.96 -7.67
N PHE A 59 10.99 6.78 -8.18
CA PHE A 59 9.74 7.11 -7.51
C PHE A 59 8.85 5.88 -7.28
N GLY A 60 8.72 4.98 -8.26
CA GLY A 60 7.98 3.73 -8.12
C GLY A 60 8.56 2.80 -7.04
N ARG A 61 9.89 2.71 -6.92
CA ARG A 61 10.55 1.94 -5.85
C ARG A 61 10.32 2.55 -4.46
N LEU A 62 10.35 3.89 -4.38
CA LEU A 62 10.04 4.60 -3.13
C LEU A 62 8.59 4.38 -2.70
N LEU A 63 7.65 4.46 -3.63
CA LEU A 63 6.25 4.17 -3.35
C LEU A 63 6.04 2.73 -2.91
N ALA A 64 6.63 1.77 -3.62
CA ALA A 64 6.55 0.35 -3.26
C ALA A 64 7.04 0.11 -1.82
N SER A 65 8.16 0.72 -1.44
CA SER A 65 8.71 0.57 -0.09
C SER A 65 7.83 1.21 0.99
N VAL A 66 7.26 2.39 0.74
CA VAL A 66 6.28 3.02 1.65
C VAL A 66 5.03 2.14 1.81
N LEU A 67 4.52 1.57 0.72
CA LEU A 67 3.35 0.69 0.73
C LEU A 67 3.58 -0.61 1.49
N VAL A 68 4.78 -1.20 1.39
CA VAL A 68 5.17 -2.35 2.21
C VAL A 68 5.13 -1.98 3.69
N VAL A 69 5.69 -0.84 4.07
CA VAL A 69 5.69 -0.37 5.47
C VAL A 69 4.26 -0.15 5.97
N LEU A 70 3.39 0.49 5.17
CA LEU A 70 1.99 0.71 5.51
C LEU A 70 1.22 -0.60 5.64
N THR A 71 1.48 -1.58 4.77
CA THR A 71 0.85 -2.92 4.84
C THR A 71 1.31 -3.68 6.08
N CYS A 72 2.59 -3.62 6.42
CA CYS A 72 3.10 -4.19 7.67
C CYS A 72 2.49 -3.52 8.90
N LEU A 73 2.32 -2.20 8.88
CA LEU A 73 1.68 -1.46 9.96
C LEU A 73 0.21 -1.87 10.10
N ALA A 74 -0.52 -1.99 8.99
CA ALA A 74 -1.89 -2.47 8.98
C ALA A 74 -1.99 -3.91 9.53
N ALA A 75 -1.10 -4.82 9.12
CA ALA A 75 -1.03 -6.18 9.64
C ALA A 75 -0.75 -6.21 11.15
N TYR A 76 0.19 -5.38 11.62
CA TYR A 76 0.49 -5.25 13.04
C TYR A 76 -0.72 -4.74 13.83
N THR A 77 -1.45 -3.76 13.30
CA THR A 77 -2.68 -3.27 13.96
C THR A 77 -3.77 -4.34 14.00
N CYS A 78 -4.00 -5.10 12.92
CA CYS A 78 -4.93 -6.23 12.89
C CYS A 78 -4.58 -7.29 13.94
N TYR A 79 -3.29 -7.59 14.10
CA TYR A 79 -2.81 -8.51 15.13
C TYR A 79 -3.06 -7.97 16.54
N ARG A 80 -2.73 -6.69 16.78
CA ARG A 80 -2.87 -6.02 18.08
C ARG A 80 -4.31 -5.96 18.58
N ILE A 81 -5.28 -5.79 17.68
CA ILE A 81 -6.69 -5.67 18.04
C ILE A 81 -7.48 -6.98 17.95
N ALA A 82 -6.81 -8.12 17.68
CA ALA A 82 -7.43 -9.41 17.43
C ALA A 82 -8.57 -9.32 16.40
N ALA A 83 -8.28 -8.68 15.26
CA ALA A 83 -9.25 -8.39 14.22
C ALA A 83 -9.97 -9.68 13.72
N PRO A 84 -11.24 -9.57 13.30
CA PRO A 84 -12.01 -10.71 12.80
C PRO A 84 -11.39 -11.29 11.53
N PHE A 85 -11.67 -12.56 11.25
CA PHE A 85 -11.12 -13.30 10.10
C PHE A 85 -11.32 -12.58 8.75
N GLU A 86 -12.44 -11.89 8.57
CA GLU A 86 -12.74 -11.10 7.36
C GLU A 86 -11.70 -10.00 7.09
N ALA A 87 -11.22 -9.32 8.14
CA ALA A 87 -10.19 -8.29 8.02
C ALA A 87 -8.84 -8.89 7.58
N TRP A 88 -8.54 -10.13 8.01
CA TRP A 88 -7.34 -10.85 7.58
C TRP A 88 -7.39 -11.26 6.11
N ILE A 89 -8.57 -11.59 5.57
CA ILE A 89 -8.73 -11.85 4.13
C ILE A 89 -8.41 -10.59 3.33
N VAL A 90 -8.97 -9.44 3.72
CA VAL A 90 -8.73 -8.16 3.04
C VAL A 90 -7.26 -7.75 3.14
N MET A 91 -6.63 -7.94 4.31
CA MET A 91 -5.20 -7.74 4.48
C MET A 91 -4.35 -8.67 3.59
N GLY A 92 -4.77 -9.92 3.41
CA GLY A 92 -4.11 -10.86 2.50
C GLY A 92 -4.19 -10.40 1.05
N CYS A 93 -5.36 -9.93 0.61
CA CYS A 93 -5.54 -9.33 -0.71
C CYS A 93 -4.66 -8.08 -0.89
N LEU A 94 -4.63 -7.18 0.11
CA LEU A 94 -3.78 -6.00 0.10
C LEU A 94 -2.30 -6.38 -0.02
N ALA A 95 -1.84 -7.36 0.76
CA ALA A 95 -0.46 -7.84 0.71
C ALA A 95 -0.11 -8.45 -0.66
N ALA A 96 -1.04 -9.14 -1.31
CA ALA A 96 -0.83 -9.66 -2.67
C ALA A 96 -0.70 -8.54 -3.70
N VAL A 97 -1.53 -7.49 -3.61
CA VAL A 97 -1.48 -6.32 -4.49
C VAL A 97 -0.17 -5.56 -4.30
N VAL A 98 0.20 -5.26 -3.04
CA VAL A 98 1.49 -4.60 -2.73
C VAL A 98 2.67 -5.47 -3.17
N GLY A 99 2.61 -6.78 -2.98
CA GLY A 99 3.63 -7.71 -3.47
C GLY A 99 3.78 -7.67 -5.00
N PHE A 100 2.67 -7.62 -5.72
CA PHE A 100 2.66 -7.45 -7.18
C PHE A 100 3.27 -6.11 -7.60
N SER A 101 2.92 -5.01 -6.92
CA SER A 101 3.47 -3.67 -7.16
C SER A 101 4.97 -3.60 -6.87
N VAL A 102 5.45 -4.29 -5.83
CA VAL A 102 6.88 -4.45 -5.54
C VAL A 102 7.56 -5.20 -6.68
N VAL A 103 7.04 -6.36 -7.09
CA VAL A 103 7.62 -7.12 -8.21
C VAL A 103 7.73 -6.25 -9.45
N LEU A 104 6.68 -5.53 -9.82
CA LEU A 104 6.69 -4.60 -10.95
C LEU A 104 7.73 -3.48 -10.80
N ALA A 105 7.83 -2.86 -9.62
CA ALA A 105 8.80 -1.80 -9.37
C ALA A 105 10.26 -2.26 -9.51
N PHE A 106 10.55 -3.52 -9.17
CA PHE A 106 11.89 -4.10 -9.26
C PHE A 106 12.17 -4.78 -10.61
N PHE A 107 11.15 -5.30 -11.32
CA PHE A 107 11.29 -5.91 -12.65
C PHE A 107 11.26 -4.94 -13.81
N MET A 108 10.85 -3.67 -13.61
CA MET A 108 10.94 -2.61 -14.64
C MET A 108 12.39 -2.14 -14.89
N HIS A 109 13.33 -3.07 -15.06
CA HIS A 109 14.75 -2.81 -15.33
C HIS A 109 15.00 -2.49 -16.81
#